data_AF-A0A7K3KR82-F1
#
_entry.id   AF-A0A7K3KR82-F1
#
_cell.length_a   1.000
_cell.length_b   1.000
_cell.length_c   1.000
_cell.angle_alpha   90.00
_cell.angle_beta   90.00
_cell.angle_gamma   90.00
#
_symmetry.space_group_name_H-M   'P 1'
#
loop_
_entity.id
_entity.type
_entity.pdbx_description
1 polymer ?
#
loop_
_entity_poly.entity_id
_entity_poly.type
_entity_poly.pdbx_seq_one_letter_code
_entity_poly.pdbx_strand_id
1 'polypeptide(L)'
;ETMAKEGYGEMSCISCCVSPLDPENENERHNLQYFGARVNVLKAMLTGLNGGYDDVHKDYKVFDIEPVTDEVLDYDTVMENFDKSLTWLTDTYVDAMNIIHYMTDKYNYEAVQMAFLPTRVRANMGFGICGFANTVDSLSAIKYAKVKTIRDENGYIYDYEVEGDFPRYGEDDDRVDDIAKLLMKMYY
;
A
#
# COMPACT_ATOMS: atom_id res chain seq x y z
N GLU A 1 -19.11 -5.89 -20.84
CA GLU A 1 -18.36 -4.80 -21.51
C GLU A 1 -16.90 -4.94 -21.08
N THR A 2 -16.00 -3.96 -21.25
CA THR A 2 -14.68 -4.06 -20.60
C THR A 2 -14.81 -3.69 -19.12
N MET A 3 -14.02 -4.32 -18.23
CA MET A 3 -13.98 -3.97 -16.80
C MET A 3 -13.81 -2.46 -16.57
N ALA A 4 -13.00 -1.84 -17.42
CA ALA A 4 -12.74 -0.41 -17.34
C ALA A 4 -13.97 0.44 -17.73
N LYS A 5 -14.80 -0.01 -18.68
CA LYS A 5 -16.04 0.69 -19.03
C LYS A 5 -17.10 0.58 -17.92
N GLU A 6 -17.21 -0.59 -17.29
CA GLU A 6 -18.13 -0.81 -16.17
C GLU A 6 -17.70 -0.05 -14.91
N GLY A 7 -16.39 0.02 -14.64
CA GLY A 7 -15.83 0.69 -13.46
C GLY A 7 -15.66 2.22 -13.60
N TYR A 8 -15.25 2.71 -14.77
CA TYR A 8 -14.85 4.11 -14.97
C TYR A 8 -15.72 4.88 -15.99
N GLY A 9 -16.56 4.19 -16.78
CA GLY A 9 -17.36 4.81 -17.85
C GLY A 9 -16.63 4.86 -19.18
N GLU A 10 -17.03 5.77 -20.07
CA GLU A 10 -16.20 6.08 -21.25
C GLU A 10 -14.87 6.70 -20.79
N MET A 11 -13.77 6.22 -21.36
CA MET A 11 -12.42 6.69 -21.06
C MET A 11 -11.80 7.18 -22.35
N SER A 12 -11.20 8.35 -22.31
CA SER A 12 -10.51 8.93 -23.46
C SER A 12 -9.00 8.73 -23.41
N CYS A 13 -8.40 8.47 -22.24
CA CYS A 13 -6.95 8.26 -22.14
C CYS A 13 -6.49 7.43 -20.92
N ILE A 14 -5.21 7.04 -20.95
CA ILE A 14 -4.48 6.45 -19.83
C ILE A 14 -3.39 7.45 -19.40
N SER A 15 -3.35 7.76 -18.11
CA SER A 15 -2.32 8.61 -17.52
C SER A 15 -1.26 7.78 -16.79
N CYS A 16 0.00 8.08 -17.11
CA CYS A 16 1.19 7.49 -16.50
C CYS A 16 1.19 5.95 -16.58
N CYS A 17 1.12 5.24 -15.45
CA CYS A 17 1.26 3.78 -15.40
C CYS A 17 0.05 3.05 -16.00
N VAL A 18 -1.11 3.20 -15.37
CA VAL A 18 -2.33 2.43 -15.69
C VAL A 18 -3.62 3.18 -15.32
N SER A 19 -3.56 4.46 -14.96
CA SER A 19 -4.72 5.18 -14.44
C SER A 19 -5.63 5.67 -15.58
N PRO A 20 -6.86 5.14 -15.70
CA PRO A 20 -7.80 5.63 -16.70
C PRO A 20 -8.32 7.00 -16.31
N LEU A 21 -8.34 7.92 -17.28
CA LEU A 21 -8.93 9.25 -17.12
C LEU A 21 -9.84 9.58 -18.30
N ASP A 22 -10.80 10.45 -18.02
CA ASP A 22 -11.60 11.11 -19.03
C ASP A 22 -11.57 12.63 -18.84
N PRO A 23 -10.49 13.31 -19.27
CA PRO A 23 -10.23 14.72 -18.91
C PRO A 23 -11.32 15.69 -19.36
N GLU A 24 -12.04 15.36 -20.43
CA GLU A 24 -13.10 16.21 -21.01
C GLU A 24 -14.50 15.86 -20.47
N ASN A 25 -14.64 14.88 -19.58
CA ASN A 25 -15.94 14.46 -19.07
C ASN A 25 -16.68 15.60 -18.32
N GLU A 26 -17.81 16.03 -18.86
CA GLU A 26 -18.62 17.11 -18.27
C GLU A 26 -19.31 16.72 -16.95
N ASN A 27 -19.44 15.43 -16.63
CA ASN A 27 -20.00 14.96 -15.35
C ASN A 27 -18.97 14.94 -14.22
N GLU A 28 -17.80 15.52 -14.47
CA GLU A 28 -16.71 15.63 -13.51
C GLU A 28 -16.20 14.27 -13.00
N ARG A 29 -16.33 13.19 -13.79
CA ARG A 29 -15.96 11.84 -13.35
C ARG A 29 -14.59 11.47 -13.90
N HIS A 30 -13.62 11.26 -13.00
CA HIS A 30 -12.25 10.83 -13.35
C HIS A 30 -11.52 11.75 -14.35
N ASN A 31 -11.72 13.08 -14.30
CA ASN A 31 -11.03 14.00 -15.22
C ASN A 31 -9.56 14.20 -14.87
N LEU A 32 -9.28 14.28 -13.57
CA LEU A 32 -7.96 14.62 -13.05
C LEU A 32 -7.56 13.63 -11.96
N GLN A 33 -6.26 13.42 -11.84
CA GLN A 33 -5.69 12.66 -10.75
C GLN A 33 -4.54 13.44 -10.13
N TYR A 34 -4.56 13.53 -8.81
CA TYR A 34 -3.40 13.92 -8.02
C TYR A 34 -2.50 12.71 -7.86
N PHE A 35 -1.29 12.80 -8.40
CA PHE A 35 -0.33 11.69 -8.40
C PHE A 35 0.27 11.47 -7.01
N GLY A 36 0.02 10.30 -6.41
CA GLY A 36 0.48 10.01 -5.06
C GLY A 36 1.80 9.25 -4.95
N ALA A 37 2.43 8.81 -6.05
CA ALA A 37 3.52 7.84 -6.01
C ALA A 37 3.10 6.51 -5.35
N ARG A 38 3.87 5.99 -4.38
CA ARG A 38 3.59 4.69 -3.73
C ARG A 38 4.18 4.57 -2.33
N VAL A 39 3.50 3.83 -1.45
CA VAL A 39 4.00 3.41 -0.13
C VAL A 39 4.39 1.93 -0.09
N ASN A 40 5.34 1.57 0.78
CA ASN A 40 5.84 0.21 0.92
C ASN A 40 5.13 -0.52 2.06
N VAL A 41 4.18 -1.38 1.72
CA VAL A 41 3.37 -2.10 2.71
C VAL A 41 4.13 -3.26 3.39
N LEU A 42 5.13 -3.83 2.72
CA LEU A 42 6.01 -4.83 3.35
C LEU A 42 6.84 -4.19 4.46
N LYS A 43 7.42 -3.02 4.17
CA LYS A 43 8.22 -2.29 5.16
C LYS A 43 7.38 -1.90 6.36
N ALA A 44 6.14 -1.45 6.15
CA ALA A 44 5.21 -1.19 7.26
C ALA A 44 4.96 -2.43 8.13
N MET A 45 4.79 -3.61 7.54
CA MET A 45 4.69 -4.87 8.29
C MET A 45 5.96 -5.15 9.09
N LEU A 46 7.14 -5.11 8.47
CA LEU A 46 8.42 -5.37 9.16
C LEU A 46 8.70 -4.39 10.30
N THR A 47 8.44 -3.10 10.07
CA THR A 47 8.54 -2.05 11.09
C THR A 47 7.57 -2.31 12.24
N GLY A 48 6.33 -2.72 11.92
CA GLY A 48 5.32 -3.10 12.91
C GLY A 48 5.75 -4.26 13.81
N LEU A 49 6.24 -5.34 13.21
CA LEU A 49 6.74 -6.52 13.93
C LEU A 49 7.89 -6.17 14.88
N ASN A 50 8.74 -5.21 14.47
CA ASN A 50 9.86 -4.71 15.25
C ASN A 50 9.49 -3.51 16.15
N GLY A 51 8.22 -3.33 16.49
CA GLY A 51 7.80 -2.33 17.47
C GLY A 51 7.98 -0.89 17.00
N GLY A 52 7.92 -0.65 15.69
CA GLY A 52 8.04 0.68 15.09
C GLY A 52 9.43 1.04 14.58
N TYR A 53 10.41 0.15 14.68
CA TYR A 53 11.79 0.43 14.24
C TYR A 53 12.06 -0.07 12.81
N ASP A 54 12.70 0.79 12.03
CA ASP A 54 13.05 0.50 10.63
C ASP A 54 14.27 -0.43 10.49
N ASP A 55 14.34 -1.20 9.40
CA ASP A 55 15.50 -2.07 9.08
C ASP A 55 16.77 -1.33 8.68
N VAL A 56 16.65 -0.12 8.12
CA VAL A 56 17.79 0.72 7.74
C VAL A 56 18.22 1.62 8.90
N HIS A 57 17.25 2.17 9.64
CA HIS A 57 17.47 3.10 10.75
C HIS A 57 16.95 2.52 12.07
N LYS A 58 17.62 1.47 12.55
CA LYS A 58 17.24 0.71 13.76
C LYS A 58 17.27 1.53 15.06
N ASP A 59 17.88 2.71 15.04
CA ASP A 59 17.99 3.64 16.17
C ASP A 59 16.85 4.68 16.21
N TYR A 60 15.97 4.69 15.20
CA TYR A 60 14.85 5.61 15.11
C TYR A 60 13.52 4.85 15.07
N LYS A 61 12.63 5.21 16.00
CA LYS A 61 11.27 4.70 16.04
C LYS A 61 10.37 5.55 15.14
N VAL A 62 9.83 4.93 14.11
CA VAL A 62 8.98 5.58 13.10
C VAL A 62 7.57 5.84 13.66
N PHE A 63 7.03 4.87 14.41
CA PHE A 63 5.73 4.98 15.07
C PHE A 63 5.63 4.07 16.30
N ASP A 64 4.70 4.36 17.21
CA ASP A 64 4.50 3.55 18.41
C ASP A 64 3.59 2.36 18.13
N ILE A 65 4.13 1.15 18.32
CA ILE A 65 3.40 -0.11 18.29
C ILE A 65 4.12 -1.14 19.16
N GLU A 66 3.37 -2.07 19.75
CA GLU A 66 3.96 -3.17 20.51
C GLU A 66 4.65 -4.17 19.55
N PRO A 67 5.91 -4.56 19.81
CA PRO A 67 6.61 -5.52 18.97
C PRO A 67 5.99 -6.92 19.10
N VAL A 68 6.08 -7.71 18.03
CA VAL A 68 5.76 -9.14 18.10
C VAL A 68 6.96 -9.86 18.70
N THR A 69 6.73 -10.57 19.81
CA THR A 69 7.79 -11.26 20.58
C THR A 69 7.81 -12.77 20.35
N ASP A 70 6.91 -13.29 19.54
CA ASP A 70 6.82 -14.73 19.26
C ASP A 70 8.10 -15.27 18.59
N GLU A 71 8.54 -16.45 19.02
CA GLU A 71 9.62 -17.20 18.36
C GLU A 71 9.16 -17.74 17.00
N VAL A 72 7.93 -18.24 16.94
CA VAL A 72 7.23 -18.67 15.71
C VAL A 72 6.08 -17.70 15.50
N LEU A 73 6.04 -17.03 14.35
CA LEU A 73 5.00 -16.05 14.06
C LEU A 73 3.62 -16.70 13.99
N ASP A 74 2.67 -16.12 14.72
CA ASP A 74 1.25 -16.43 14.62
C ASP A 74 0.57 -15.49 13.62
N TYR A 75 -0.26 -16.06 12.75
CA TYR A 75 -0.89 -15.29 11.66
C TYR A 75 -1.81 -14.19 12.17
N ASP A 76 -2.66 -14.48 13.15
CA ASP A 76 -3.65 -13.52 13.65
C ASP A 76 -2.96 -12.37 14.40
N THR A 77 -1.92 -12.70 15.18
CA THR A 77 -1.07 -11.71 15.87
C THR A 77 -0.35 -10.79 14.90
N VAL A 78 0.23 -11.34 13.83
CA VAL A 78 0.88 -10.56 12.76
C VAL A 78 -0.13 -9.67 12.05
N MET A 79 -1.31 -10.19 11.72
CA MET A 79 -2.35 -9.41 11.04
C MET A 79 -2.86 -8.24 11.90
N GLU A 80 -3.06 -8.43 13.20
CA GLU A 80 -3.47 -7.35 14.11
C GLU A 80 -2.41 -6.26 14.22
N ASN A 81 -1.13 -6.63 14.32
CA ASN A 81 -0.03 -5.67 14.34
C ASN A 81 0.10 -4.94 12.98
N PHE A 82 -0.03 -5.68 11.89
CA PHE A 82 0.07 -5.13 10.54
C PHE A 82 -1.06 -4.16 10.22
N ASP A 83 -2.29 -4.43 10.63
CA ASP A 83 -3.44 -3.51 10.46
C ASP A 83 -3.19 -2.14 11.10
N LYS A 84 -2.65 -2.12 12.32
CA LYS A 84 -2.25 -0.88 13.03
C LYS A 84 -1.13 -0.15 12.30
N SER A 85 -0.13 -0.89 11.82
CA SER A 85 1.00 -0.33 11.05
C SER A 85 0.54 0.24 9.71
N LEU A 86 -0.40 -0.42 9.05
CA LEU A 86 -0.98 0.02 7.79
C LEU A 86 -1.83 1.27 7.98
N THR A 87 -2.63 1.35 9.06
CA THR A 87 -3.41 2.54 9.44
C THR A 87 -2.50 3.75 9.62
N TRP A 88 -1.40 3.61 10.36
CA TRP A 88 -0.43 4.69 10.52
C TRP A 88 0.19 5.12 9.18
N LEU A 89 0.53 4.16 8.33
CA LEU A 89 1.10 4.42 7.01
C LEU A 89 0.12 5.19 6.12
N THR A 90 -1.14 4.77 6.09
CA THR A 90 -2.18 5.41 5.26
C THR A 90 -2.48 6.83 5.73
N ASP A 91 -2.60 7.05 7.04
CA ASP A 91 -2.82 8.40 7.61
C ASP A 91 -1.68 9.34 7.24
N THR A 92 -0.43 8.89 7.46
CA THR A 92 0.77 9.66 7.13
C THR A 92 0.86 9.95 5.62
N TYR A 93 0.47 8.99 4.79
CA TYR A 93 0.49 9.12 3.34
C TYR A 93 -0.54 10.14 2.85
N VAL A 94 -1.77 10.11 3.38
CA VAL A 94 -2.83 11.07 3.08
C VAL A 94 -2.39 12.48 3.44
N ASP A 95 -1.82 12.68 4.63
CA ASP A 95 -1.32 13.98 5.08
C ASP A 95 -0.22 14.53 4.18
N ALA A 96 0.74 13.68 3.80
CA ALA A 96 1.79 14.06 2.87
C ALA A 96 1.22 14.50 1.51
N MET A 97 0.24 13.76 0.97
CA MET A 97 -0.37 14.08 -0.31
C MET A 97 -1.19 15.37 -0.26
N ASN A 98 -1.93 15.60 0.84
CA ASN A 98 -2.66 16.83 1.06
C ASN A 98 -1.73 18.05 1.02
N ILE A 99 -0.57 17.97 1.68
CA ILE A 99 0.42 19.04 1.67
C ILE A 99 1.00 19.23 0.26
N ILE A 100 1.44 18.14 -0.38
CA ILE A 100 2.08 18.19 -1.70
C ILE A 100 1.15 18.83 -2.74
N HIS A 101 -0.09 18.37 -2.83
CA HIS A 101 -1.02 18.84 -3.84
C HIS A 101 -1.55 20.24 -3.54
N TYR A 102 -1.76 20.58 -2.26
CA TYR A 102 -2.05 21.98 -1.89
C TYR A 102 -0.93 22.93 -2.33
N MET A 103 0.34 22.56 -2.08
CA MET A 103 1.48 23.40 -2.45
C MET A 103 1.72 23.43 -3.96
N THR A 104 1.46 22.32 -4.66
CA THR A 104 1.55 22.26 -6.13
C THR A 104 0.53 23.19 -6.77
N ASP A 105 -0.74 23.12 -6.36
CA ASP A 105 -1.78 24.00 -6.90
C ASP A 105 -1.51 25.48 -6.56
N LYS A 106 -0.90 25.76 -5.41
CA LYS A 106 -0.59 27.13 -5.00
C LYS A 106 0.59 27.74 -5.74
N TYR A 107 1.65 26.96 -5.99
CA TYR A 107 2.93 27.50 -6.45
C TYR A 107 3.36 27.03 -7.83
N ASN A 108 2.77 25.96 -8.34
CA ASN A 108 3.11 25.36 -9.63
C ASN A 108 1.87 24.85 -10.37
N TYR A 109 0.79 25.63 -10.36
CA TYR A 109 -0.43 25.29 -11.09
C TYR A 109 -0.16 25.10 -12.58
N GLU A 110 -0.55 23.95 -13.12
CA GLU A 110 -0.34 23.54 -14.52
C GLU A 110 -1.27 24.27 -15.50
N ALA A 111 -1.24 25.61 -15.49
CA ALA A 111 -2.20 26.49 -16.14
C ALA A 111 -2.47 26.16 -17.61
N VAL A 112 -1.43 25.80 -18.37
CA VAL A 112 -1.58 25.46 -19.79
C VAL A 112 -2.36 24.16 -19.97
N GLN A 113 -2.10 23.14 -19.16
CA GLN A 113 -2.83 21.87 -19.23
C GLN A 113 -4.26 22.05 -18.75
N MET A 114 -4.45 22.81 -17.66
CA MET A 114 -5.77 23.06 -17.08
C MET A 114 -6.65 23.93 -17.98
N ALA A 115 -6.08 24.79 -18.83
CA ALA A 115 -6.83 25.60 -19.79
C ALA A 115 -7.56 24.78 -20.87
N PHE A 116 -7.17 23.52 -21.07
CA PHE A 116 -7.83 22.60 -22.00
C PHE A 116 -8.88 21.71 -21.31
N LEU A 117 -9.06 21.83 -20.00
CA LEU A 117 -10.04 21.07 -19.25
C LEU A 117 -11.35 21.85 -19.06
N PRO A 118 -12.46 21.18 -18.75
CA PRO A 118 -13.70 21.84 -18.38
C PRO A 118 -13.51 22.80 -17.20
N THR A 119 -14.37 23.82 -17.09
CA THR A 119 -14.28 24.83 -16.02
C THR A 119 -14.35 24.22 -14.63
N ARG A 120 -15.05 23.10 -14.48
CA ARG A 120 -15.09 22.32 -13.23
C ARG A 120 -14.45 20.97 -13.48
N VAL A 121 -13.57 20.60 -12.57
CA VAL A 121 -12.86 19.32 -12.60
C VAL A 121 -13.00 18.65 -11.25
N ARG A 122 -13.03 17.31 -11.26
CA ARG A 122 -12.86 16.51 -10.05
C ARG A 122 -11.52 15.79 -10.12
N ALA A 123 -10.75 15.93 -9.05
CA ALA A 123 -9.52 15.20 -8.84
C ALA A 123 -9.76 13.97 -7.96
N ASN A 124 -9.21 12.82 -8.37
CA ASN A 124 -9.03 11.67 -7.48
C ASN A 124 -7.59 11.65 -6.97
N MET A 125 -7.38 11.24 -5.73
CA MET A 125 -6.03 11.02 -5.21
C MET A 125 -5.54 9.61 -5.58
N GLY A 126 -4.43 9.53 -6.30
CA GLY A 126 -3.84 8.25 -6.74
C GLY A 126 -2.89 7.67 -5.71
N PHE A 127 -3.42 6.92 -4.74
CA PHE A 127 -2.62 6.23 -3.73
C PHE A 127 -2.07 4.90 -4.25
N GLY A 128 -0.74 4.81 -4.38
CA GLY A 128 -0.07 3.62 -4.88
C GLY A 128 0.55 2.76 -3.77
N ILE A 129 0.76 1.48 -4.08
CA ILE A 129 1.44 0.53 -3.20
C ILE A 129 2.64 -0.11 -3.89
N CYS A 130 3.66 -0.48 -3.12
CA CYS A 130 4.73 -1.37 -3.53
C CYS A 130 5.01 -2.43 -2.46
N GLY A 131 5.72 -3.50 -2.83
CA GLY A 131 5.96 -4.65 -1.96
C GLY A 131 4.76 -5.62 -1.85
N PHE A 132 3.72 -5.43 -2.67
CA PHE A 132 2.46 -6.19 -2.58
C PHE A 132 2.65 -7.71 -2.59
N ALA A 133 3.24 -8.27 -3.64
CA ALA A 133 3.45 -9.73 -3.74
C ALA A 133 4.31 -10.27 -2.59
N ASN A 134 5.36 -9.53 -2.20
CA ASN A 134 6.20 -9.92 -1.08
C ASN A 134 5.44 -9.94 0.26
N THR A 135 4.57 -8.96 0.51
CA THR A 135 3.71 -8.95 1.70
C THR A 135 2.73 -10.12 1.68
N VAL A 136 2.07 -10.35 0.56
CA VAL A 136 1.12 -11.46 0.39
C VAL A 136 1.80 -12.81 0.63
N ASP A 137 2.98 -13.04 0.03
CA ASP A 137 3.74 -14.27 0.22
C ASP A 137 4.25 -14.43 1.65
N SER A 138 4.64 -13.33 2.30
CA SER A 138 5.08 -13.37 3.71
C SER A 138 3.92 -13.78 4.63
N LEU A 139 2.74 -13.19 4.43
CA LEU A 139 1.52 -13.57 5.14
C LEU A 139 1.11 -15.01 4.85
N SER A 140 1.24 -15.46 3.60
CA SER A 140 1.02 -16.86 3.20
C SER A 140 1.97 -17.83 3.91
N ALA A 141 3.26 -17.51 3.95
CA ALA A 141 4.26 -18.30 4.66
C ALA A 141 3.93 -18.41 6.16
N ILE A 142 3.55 -17.30 6.80
CA ILE A 142 3.17 -17.27 8.21
C ILE A 142 1.90 -18.10 8.47
N LYS A 143 0.97 -18.14 7.51
CA LYS A 143 -0.29 -18.87 7.65
C LYS A 143 -0.18 -20.37 7.40
N TYR A 144 0.64 -20.77 6.44
CA TYR A 144 0.66 -22.14 5.90
C TYR A 144 1.95 -22.91 6.18
N ALA A 145 3.01 -22.22 6.59
CA ALA A 145 4.27 -22.81 7.02
C ALA A 145 4.62 -22.33 8.43
N LYS A 146 5.74 -22.80 8.98
CA LYS A 146 6.25 -22.37 10.27
C LYS A 146 7.36 -21.35 10.06
N VAL A 147 7.09 -20.08 10.38
CA VAL A 147 8.05 -18.98 10.24
C VAL A 147 8.64 -18.62 11.59
N LYS A 148 9.91 -18.95 11.82
CA LYS A 148 10.65 -18.60 13.03
C LYS A 148 11.36 -17.26 12.86
N THR A 149 11.31 -16.42 13.88
CA THR A 149 12.04 -15.15 13.90
C THR A 149 13.49 -15.38 14.30
N ILE A 150 14.42 -14.70 13.62
CA ILE A 150 15.83 -14.65 14.00
C ILE A 150 16.13 -13.24 14.48
N ARG A 151 16.55 -13.13 15.75
CA ARG A 151 16.68 -11.86 16.48
C ARG A 151 18.11 -11.57 16.88
N ASP A 152 18.45 -10.28 16.94
CA ASP A 152 19.72 -9.82 17.52
C ASP A 152 19.66 -9.74 19.06
N GLU A 153 20.75 -9.32 19.69
CA GLU A 153 20.84 -9.20 21.15
C GLU A 153 19.84 -8.21 21.78
N ASN A 154 19.27 -7.31 20.98
CA ASN A 154 18.26 -6.33 21.41
C ASN A 154 16.82 -6.80 21.12
N GLY A 155 16.66 -8.00 20.54
CA GLY A 155 15.36 -8.58 20.20
C GLY A 155 14.81 -8.15 18.84
N TYR A 156 15.58 -7.39 18.05
CA TYR A 156 15.18 -6.95 16.70
C TYR A 156 15.22 -8.13 15.73
N ILE A 157 14.11 -8.37 15.02
CA ILE A 157 13.99 -9.40 14.00
C ILE A 157 14.72 -8.94 12.74
N TYR A 158 15.84 -9.59 12.42
CA TYR A 158 16.64 -9.27 11.24
C TYR A 158 16.54 -10.31 10.12
N ASP A 159 16.03 -11.51 10.42
CA ASP A 159 15.87 -12.59 9.45
C ASP A 159 14.79 -13.59 9.90
N TYR A 160 14.42 -14.54 9.04
CA TYR A 160 13.38 -15.53 9.27
C TYR A 160 13.79 -16.92 8.75
N GLU A 161 13.51 -17.98 9.51
CA GLU A 161 13.62 -19.37 9.05
C GLU A 161 12.22 -19.92 8.73
N VAL A 162 12.03 -20.44 7.52
CA VAL A 162 10.75 -21.04 7.09
C VAL A 162 10.87 -22.56 7.03
N GLU A 163 10.03 -23.26 7.77
CA GLU A 163 9.91 -24.71 7.78
C GLU A 163 8.53 -25.12 7.23
N GLY A 164 8.51 -25.81 6.09
CA GLY A 164 7.29 -26.17 5.35
C GLY A 164 7.20 -25.46 3.99
N ASP A 165 6.12 -25.71 3.26
CA ASP A 165 5.83 -25.04 1.97
C ASP A 165 4.52 -24.26 2.08
N PHE A 166 4.36 -23.24 1.24
CA PHE A 166 3.24 -22.32 1.26
C PHE A 166 2.88 -21.87 -0.16
N PRO A 167 1.60 -21.56 -0.45
CA PRO A 167 1.19 -21.07 -1.76
C PRO A 167 1.74 -19.67 -2.03
N ARG A 168 2.16 -19.39 -3.26
CA ARG A 168 2.78 -18.12 -3.67
C ARG A 168 1.86 -17.35 -4.61
N TYR A 169 1.83 -16.04 -4.46
CA TYR A 169 0.97 -15.17 -5.23
C TYR A 169 1.34 -15.22 -6.72
N GLY A 170 0.32 -15.28 -7.58
CA GLY A 170 0.49 -15.41 -9.03
C GLY A 170 0.51 -16.85 -9.57
N GLU A 171 0.25 -17.84 -8.71
CA GLU A 171 0.15 -19.26 -9.09
C GLU A 171 -1.31 -19.77 -9.22
N ASP A 172 -2.31 -18.88 -9.23
CA ASP A 172 -3.75 -19.22 -9.32
C ASP A 172 -4.23 -20.11 -8.14
N ASP A 173 -3.81 -19.77 -6.92
CA ASP A 173 -4.20 -20.45 -5.69
C ASP A 173 -5.03 -19.52 -4.80
N ASP A 174 -6.31 -19.84 -4.66
CA ASP A 174 -7.28 -19.05 -3.88
C ASP A 174 -6.80 -18.73 -2.47
N ARG A 175 -6.00 -19.59 -1.84
CA ARG A 175 -5.52 -19.41 -0.46
C ARG A 175 -4.66 -18.17 -0.31
N VAL A 176 -3.78 -17.91 -1.27
CA VAL A 176 -2.87 -16.75 -1.28
C VAL A 176 -3.51 -15.56 -2.00
N ASP A 177 -4.35 -15.82 -3.00
CA ASP A 177 -5.10 -14.76 -3.68
C ASP A 177 -6.14 -14.10 -2.76
N ASP A 178 -6.71 -14.83 -1.81
CA ASP A 178 -7.60 -14.26 -0.80
C ASP A 178 -6.85 -13.39 0.21
N ILE A 179 -5.58 -13.69 0.50
CA ILE A 179 -4.70 -12.81 1.28
C ILE A 179 -4.43 -11.52 0.50
N ALA A 180 -4.18 -11.62 -0.81
CA ALA A 180 -4.00 -10.47 -1.70
C ALA A 180 -5.23 -9.56 -1.72
N LYS A 181 -6.43 -10.15 -1.84
CA LYS A 181 -7.71 -9.42 -1.76
C LYS A 181 -7.91 -8.77 -0.40
N LEU A 182 -7.54 -9.43 0.70
CA LEU A 182 -7.65 -8.89 2.05
C LEU A 182 -6.73 -7.69 2.25
N LEU A 183 -5.47 -7.78 1.82
CA LEU A 183 -4.52 -6.66 1.87
C LEU A 183 -5.07 -5.42 1.14
N MET A 184 -5.64 -5.62 -0.05
CA MET A 184 -6.28 -4.53 -0.78
C MET A 184 -7.49 -3.93 -0.04
N LYS A 185 -8.26 -4.74 0.70
CA LYS A 185 -9.39 -4.25 1.51
C LYS A 185 -8.95 -3.50 2.76
N MET A 186 -7.84 -3.89 3.37
CA MET A 186 -7.28 -3.20 4.55
C MET A 186 -6.63 -1.87 4.18
N TYR A 187 -6.07 -1.77 2.97
CA TYR A 187 -5.44 -0.55 2.48
C TYR A 187 -6.43 0.55 2.07
N TYR A 188 -7.67 0.18 1.74
CA TYR A 188 -8.70 1.05 1.17
C TYR A 188 -9.59 1.67 2.24
#